data_AF-A0A6N2K7U3-F1
#
_entry.id   AF-A0A6N2K7U3-F1
#
_cell.length_a   1.000
_cell.length_b   1.000
_cell.length_c   1.000
_cell.angle_alpha   90.00
_cell.angle_beta   90.00
_cell.angle_gamma   90.00
#
_symmetry.space_group_name_H-M   'P 1'
#
loop_
_entity.id
_entity.type
_entity.pdbx_description
1 polymer ?
#
loop_
_entity_poly.entity_id
_entity_poly.type
_entity_poly.pdbx_seq_one_letter_code
_entity_poly.pdbx_strand_id
1 'polypeptide(L)'
;MNVLPSTEYMDSMTSASVVSVSVYGKPSQAVSIVYRCAVVDDKILCMHGGLSPEMESLDQIRAIERPVDVPDQGLLCDLLWSDPDRDTKGWGDNDRGVSYTFGADKVTELLKKHDLDLVCRAHQVVEDGYEFFADRQLVTIFSAPNYCGEFNNAGALMCVDASLLCSFQILKPWRGGEVDPE
;
A
#
# COMPACT_ATOMS: atom_id res chain seq x y z
N MET A 1 8.03 18.09 24.54
CA MET A 1 7.40 16.78 24.29
C MET A 1 8.52 15.84 23.88
N ASN A 2 8.74 14.79 24.66
CA ASN A 2 9.85 13.87 24.47
C ASN A 2 9.66 13.10 23.15
N VAL A 3 10.67 13.17 22.29
CA VAL A 3 10.78 12.39 21.06
C VAL A 3 11.31 11.02 21.48
N LEU A 4 10.50 9.98 21.34
CA LEU A 4 10.96 8.61 21.58
C LEU A 4 11.93 8.18 20.47
N PRO A 5 12.94 7.34 20.78
CA PRO A 5 13.92 6.88 19.81
C PRO A 5 13.27 6.01 18.71
N SER A 6 13.84 6.07 17.50
CA SER A 6 13.33 5.44 16.27
C SER A 6 13.29 3.90 16.24
N THR A 7 13.65 3.24 17.35
CA THR A 7 13.79 1.77 17.45
C THR A 7 12.62 1.08 18.17
N GLU A 8 11.70 1.81 18.81
CA GLU A 8 10.60 1.21 19.60
C GLU A 8 9.27 1.05 18.84
N TYR A 9 9.21 1.37 17.54
CA TYR A 9 7.93 1.37 16.80
C TYR A 9 7.54 0.01 16.17
N MET A 10 8.29 -1.07 16.43
CA MET A 10 7.92 -2.42 15.98
C MET A 10 7.72 -3.43 17.12
N ASP A 11 7.74 -3.02 18.38
CA ASP A 11 7.31 -3.86 19.48
C ASP A 11 5.86 -3.49 19.86
N SER A 12 4.92 -4.29 19.37
CA SER A 12 3.48 -4.27 19.67
C SER A 12 2.67 -3.03 19.23
N MET A 13 2.08 -3.09 18.03
CA MET A 13 0.85 -2.33 17.73
C MET A 13 -0.36 -3.21 18.01
N THR A 14 -0.72 -3.36 19.29
CA THR A 14 -1.99 -3.96 19.69
C THR A 14 -3.13 -2.95 19.60
N SER A 15 -4.24 -3.37 18.98
CA SER A 15 -5.56 -2.73 18.82
C SER A 15 -5.79 -1.85 17.57
N ALA A 16 -6.80 -2.26 16.78
CA ALA A 16 -7.42 -1.60 15.62
C ALA A 16 -6.50 -0.69 14.79
N SER A 17 -5.88 -1.25 13.76
CA SER A 17 -5.06 -0.47 12.82
C SER A 17 -5.93 0.05 11.67
N VAL A 18 -6.09 1.38 11.59
CA VAL A 18 -6.56 2.02 10.36
C VAL A 18 -5.39 2.01 9.39
N VAL A 19 -5.50 1.24 8.31
CA VAL A 19 -4.51 1.26 7.24
C VAL A 19 -4.89 2.37 6.28
N SER A 20 -4.40 3.57 6.55
CA SER A 20 -4.38 4.67 5.57
C SER A 20 -2.99 4.78 4.98
N VAL A 21 -2.80 4.34 3.73
CA VAL A 21 -1.59 4.69 2.98
C VAL A 21 -1.81 6.09 2.42
N SER A 22 -1.73 7.10 3.28
CA SER A 22 -1.91 8.51 2.91
C SER A 22 -0.58 9.25 3.03
N VAL A 23 -0.11 9.77 1.90
CA VAL A 23 1.11 10.58 1.82
C VAL A 23 0.75 12.03 2.11
N TYR A 24 0.83 12.45 3.37
CA TYR A 24 0.78 13.88 3.72
C TYR A 24 1.86 14.23 4.75
N GLY A 25 2.94 14.87 4.25
CA GLY A 25 4.04 15.38 5.05
C GLY A 25 4.88 16.38 4.23
N LYS A 26 5.80 17.11 4.88
CA LYS A 26 6.79 17.96 4.19
C LYS A 26 7.57 17.09 3.17
N PRO A 27 7.93 17.59 1.96
CA PRO A 27 8.48 16.76 0.88
C PRO A 27 9.63 15.83 1.29
N SER A 28 10.54 16.28 2.15
CA SER A 28 11.67 15.48 2.65
C SER A 28 11.32 14.44 3.71
N GLN A 29 10.22 14.62 4.45
CA GLN A 29 9.74 13.67 5.47
C GLN A 29 8.69 12.70 4.90
N ALA A 30 7.93 13.13 3.88
CA ALA A 30 6.96 12.30 3.17
C ALA A 30 7.64 11.13 2.46
N VAL A 31 8.76 11.36 1.77
CA VAL A 31 9.55 10.30 1.12
C VAL A 31 10.05 9.27 2.13
N SER A 32 10.38 9.69 3.37
CA SER A 32 10.87 8.78 4.41
C SER A 32 9.82 7.83 5.00
N ILE A 33 8.54 8.15 4.86
CA ILE A 33 7.42 7.32 5.31
C ILE A 33 7.00 6.35 4.18
N VAL A 34 7.17 6.76 2.92
CA VAL A 34 6.67 6.07 1.72
C VAL A 34 7.33 4.71 1.48
N TYR A 35 8.60 4.51 1.85
CA TYR A 35 9.30 3.22 1.70
C TYR A 35 9.19 2.29 2.92
N ARG A 36 8.38 2.62 3.92
CA ARG A 36 8.15 1.71 5.05
C ARG A 36 7.05 0.73 4.69
N CYS A 37 7.42 -0.53 4.54
CA CYS A 37 6.44 -1.61 4.66
C CYS A 37 6.09 -1.82 6.13
N ALA A 38 4.85 -2.23 6.39
CA ALA A 38 4.38 -2.61 7.72
C ALA A 38 3.72 -3.98 7.66
N VAL A 39 3.80 -4.74 8.75
CA VAL A 39 3.06 -5.99 8.89
C VAL A 39 2.06 -5.81 10.02
N VAL A 40 0.78 -6.01 9.74
CA VAL A 40 -0.31 -5.95 10.73
C VAL A 40 -0.64 -7.37 11.17
N ASP A 41 -0.53 -7.60 12.47
CA ASP A 41 -0.86 -8.87 13.15
C ASP A 41 -0.23 -10.10 12.49
N ASP A 42 1.00 -9.95 11.98
CA ASP A 42 1.76 -10.97 11.26
C ASP A 42 1.05 -11.57 10.02
N LYS A 43 -0.03 -10.95 9.54
CA LYS A 43 -0.86 -11.48 8.44
C LYS A 43 -1.07 -10.53 7.27
N ILE A 44 -1.02 -9.22 7.47
CA ILE A 44 -1.25 -8.25 6.40
C ILE A 44 0.02 -7.44 6.13
N LEU A 45 0.60 -7.59 4.95
CA LEU A 45 1.74 -6.80 4.52
C LEU A 45 1.27 -5.53 3.80
N CYS A 46 1.56 -4.38 4.38
CA CYS A 46 1.23 -3.05 3.87
C CYS A 46 2.43 -2.41 3.19
N MET A 47 2.23 -1.85 1.99
CA MET A 47 3.26 -1.15 1.21
C MET A 47 2.65 -0.08 0.31
N HIS A 48 3.47 0.77 -0.33
CA HIS A 48 2.97 1.77 -1.27
C HIS A 48 2.79 1.19 -2.67
N GLY A 49 3.91 0.75 -3.26
CA GLY A 49 4.04 0.08 -4.55
C GLY A 49 3.54 -1.35 -4.48
N GLY A 50 4.42 -2.30 -4.70
CA GLY A 50 4.06 -3.70 -4.70
C GLY A 50 5.28 -4.58 -4.48
N LEU A 51 5.29 -5.74 -5.14
CA LEU A 51 6.30 -6.76 -4.92
C LEU A 51 7.58 -6.44 -5.71
N SER A 52 8.71 -7.00 -5.27
CA SER A 52 9.98 -6.93 -5.99
C SER A 52 10.46 -8.32 -6.40
N PRO A 53 11.05 -8.51 -7.59
CA PRO A 53 11.73 -9.74 -7.96
C PRO A 53 12.97 -10.02 -7.09
N GLU A 54 13.48 -9.02 -6.39
CA GLU A 54 14.63 -9.14 -5.47
C GLU A 54 14.22 -9.39 -4.01
N MET A 55 12.92 -9.43 -3.73
CA MET A 55 12.40 -9.66 -2.38
C MET A 55 12.35 -11.15 -2.05
N GLU A 56 13.39 -11.60 -1.35
CA GLU A 56 13.53 -12.96 -0.85
C GLU A 56 13.08 -13.10 0.61
N SER A 57 13.27 -12.05 1.41
CA SER A 57 12.90 -11.98 2.83
C SER A 57 12.41 -10.59 3.20
N LEU A 58 11.43 -10.52 4.10
CA LEU A 58 11.00 -9.26 4.72
C LEU A 58 12.13 -8.60 5.53
N ASP A 59 13.14 -9.35 5.95
CA ASP A 59 14.33 -8.80 6.62
C ASP A 59 15.16 -7.91 5.70
N GLN A 60 15.13 -8.12 4.38
CA GLN A 60 15.81 -7.21 3.44
C GLN A 60 15.20 -5.81 3.51
N ILE A 61 13.88 -5.70 3.72
CA ILE A 61 13.19 -4.42 3.89
C ILE A 61 13.59 -3.78 5.22
N ARG A 62 13.68 -4.58 6.29
CA ARG A 62 14.10 -4.11 7.62
C ARG A 62 15.54 -3.61 7.63
N ALA A 63 16.40 -4.23 6.84
CA ALA A 63 17.83 -3.93 6.74
C ALA A 63 18.15 -2.68 5.90
N ILE A 64 17.17 -2.06 5.24
CA ILE A 64 17.38 -0.81 4.51
C ILE A 64 17.80 0.29 5.50
N GLU A 65 19.06 0.69 5.39
CA GLU A 65 19.63 1.80 6.18
C GLU A 65 18.95 3.11 5.81
N ARG A 66 18.74 3.97 6.81
CA ARG A 66 17.99 5.22 6.67
C ARG A 66 18.77 6.37 7.30
N PRO A 67 18.78 7.58 6.69
CA PRO A 67 18.06 7.97 5.48
C PRO A 67 18.71 7.43 4.20
N VAL A 68 17.88 7.19 3.17
CA VAL A 68 18.32 6.72 1.85
C VAL A 68 17.45 7.39 0.78
N ASP A 69 18.06 7.75 -0.34
CA ASP A 69 17.35 8.20 -1.54
C ASP A 69 16.81 6.99 -2.30
N VAL A 70 15.69 7.16 -3.00
CA VAL A 70 15.12 6.07 -3.80
C VAL A 70 16.01 5.83 -5.03
N PRO A 71 16.60 4.64 -5.19
CA PRO A 71 17.40 4.31 -6.38
C PRO A 71 16.50 4.15 -7.60
N ASP A 72 17.09 4.23 -8.80
CA ASP A 72 16.36 4.04 -10.05
C ASP A 72 15.89 2.59 -10.25
N GLN A 73 16.51 1.62 -9.56
CA GLN A 73 16.25 0.18 -9.67
C GLN A 73 16.48 -0.55 -8.34
N GLY A 74 15.99 -1.79 -8.26
CA GLY A 74 16.19 -2.70 -7.14
C GLY A 74 15.07 -2.63 -6.09
N LEU A 75 15.21 -3.43 -5.03
CA LEU A 75 14.17 -3.64 -4.00
C LEU A 75 13.43 -2.36 -3.56
N LEU A 76 14.15 -1.32 -3.18
CA LEU A 76 13.53 -0.08 -2.69
C LEU A 76 12.72 0.65 -3.78
N CYS A 77 13.18 0.63 -5.03
CA CYS A 77 12.42 1.18 -6.16
C CYS A 77 11.13 0.39 -6.36
N ASP A 78 11.23 -0.95 -6.34
CA ASP A 78 10.10 -1.83 -6.64
C ASP A 78 9.00 -1.79 -5.58
N LEU A 79 9.37 -1.69 -4.30
CA LEU A 79 8.40 -1.53 -3.20
C LEU A 79 7.57 -0.25 -3.31
N LEU A 80 8.00 0.71 -4.13
CA LEU A 80 7.35 2.00 -4.36
C LEU A 80 6.61 2.08 -5.69
N TRP A 81 7.14 1.45 -6.74
CA TRP A 81 6.73 1.72 -8.12
C TRP A 81 6.19 0.52 -8.88
N SER A 82 6.29 -0.70 -8.34
CA SER A 82 5.69 -1.87 -8.98
C SER A 82 4.16 -1.87 -8.87
N ASP A 83 3.51 -2.51 -9.83
CA ASP A 83 2.05 -2.59 -9.92
C ASP A 83 1.54 -4.02 -10.21
N PRO A 84 0.41 -4.42 -9.60
CA PRO A 84 -0.28 -5.65 -10.02
C PRO A 84 -0.89 -5.46 -11.41
N ASP A 85 -0.83 -6.52 -12.22
CA ASP A 85 -1.45 -6.56 -13.55
C ASP A 85 -2.16 -7.91 -13.77
N ARG A 86 -3.38 -7.85 -14.31
CA ARG A 86 -4.26 -9.01 -14.57
C ARG A 86 -3.80 -9.82 -15.79
N ASP A 87 -3.14 -9.16 -16.74
CA ASP A 87 -2.69 -9.79 -17.99
C ASP A 87 -1.25 -10.32 -17.88
N THR A 88 -0.52 -9.92 -16.84
CA THR A 88 0.83 -10.39 -16.55
C THR A 88 0.83 -11.72 -15.81
N LYS A 89 1.67 -12.67 -16.26
CA LYS A 89 2.04 -13.88 -15.52
C LYS A 89 3.49 -13.79 -15.09
N GLY A 90 3.76 -13.90 -13.80
CA GLY A 90 5.09 -13.67 -13.25
C GLY A 90 5.40 -12.17 -13.17
N TRP A 91 6.49 -11.75 -13.80
CA TRP A 91 6.93 -10.35 -13.85
C TRP A 91 6.83 -9.82 -15.28
N GLY A 92 6.44 -8.56 -15.42
CA GLY A 92 6.37 -7.84 -16.69
C GLY A 92 7.01 -6.45 -16.60
N ASP A 93 7.17 -5.80 -17.75
CA ASP A 93 7.62 -4.41 -17.81
C ASP A 93 6.49 -3.47 -17.38
N ASN A 94 6.82 -2.42 -16.64
CA ASN A 94 5.83 -1.43 -16.22
C ASN A 94 5.74 -0.27 -17.22
N ASP A 95 4.53 -0.02 -17.73
CA ASP A 95 4.22 1.10 -18.64
C ASP A 95 4.52 2.48 -18.05
N ARG A 96 4.69 2.57 -16.72
CA ARG A 96 5.18 3.78 -16.04
C ARG A 96 6.64 4.10 -16.35
N GLY A 97 7.37 3.17 -16.97
CA GLY A 97 8.79 3.31 -17.29
C GLY A 97 9.72 3.13 -16.08
N VAL A 98 9.20 2.60 -14.96
CA VAL A 98 9.95 2.35 -13.72
C VAL A 98 9.44 1.08 -13.05
N SER A 99 10.36 0.27 -12.52
CA SER A 99 10.07 -1.02 -11.90
C SER A 99 9.30 -1.99 -12.83
N TYR A 100 8.51 -2.89 -12.25
CA TYR A 100 7.88 -4.05 -12.89
C TYR A 100 6.38 -4.10 -12.64
N THR A 101 5.66 -4.80 -13.51
CA THR A 101 4.34 -5.34 -13.18
C THR A 101 4.47 -6.76 -12.63
N PHE A 102 3.49 -7.21 -11.85
CA PHE A 102 3.44 -8.58 -11.35
C PHE A 102 2.06 -9.21 -11.40
N GLY A 103 2.04 -10.51 -11.69
CA GLY A 103 0.82 -11.30 -11.78
C GLY A 103 0.29 -11.80 -10.44
N ALA A 104 -0.93 -12.36 -10.47
CA ALA A 104 -1.57 -12.95 -9.30
C ALA A 104 -0.78 -14.14 -8.71
N ASP A 105 -0.01 -14.84 -9.56
CA ASP A 105 0.87 -15.91 -9.14
C ASP A 105 1.97 -15.43 -8.19
N LYS A 106 2.51 -14.22 -8.41
CA LYS A 106 3.55 -13.63 -7.55
C LYS A 106 3.00 -13.19 -6.20
N VAL A 107 1.78 -12.68 -6.16
CA VAL A 107 1.08 -12.41 -4.89
C VAL A 107 0.90 -13.70 -4.09
N THR A 108 0.38 -14.74 -4.74
CA THR A 108 0.15 -16.05 -4.11
C THR A 108 1.46 -16.65 -3.57
N GLU A 109 2.54 -16.57 -4.35
CA GLU A 109 3.86 -17.08 -3.99
C GLU A 109 4.41 -16.37 -2.74
N LEU A 110 4.38 -15.04 -2.73
CA LEU A 110 4.82 -14.22 -1.60
C LEU A 110 4.08 -14.58 -0.31
N LEU A 111 2.75 -14.58 -0.36
CA LEU A 111 1.92 -14.82 0.80
C LEU A 111 2.18 -16.19 1.41
N LYS A 112 2.29 -17.22 0.56
CA LYS A 112 2.65 -18.58 1.00
C LYS A 112 4.05 -18.65 1.59
N LYS A 113 5.02 -17.97 0.97
CA LYS A 113 6.43 -17.98 1.41
C LYS A 113 6.61 -17.36 2.80
N HIS A 114 5.82 -16.34 3.12
CA HIS A 114 5.94 -15.57 4.36
C HIS A 114 4.81 -15.81 5.38
N ASP A 115 3.93 -16.80 5.14
CA ASP A 115 2.75 -17.10 5.97
C ASP A 115 1.84 -15.89 6.23
N LEU A 116 1.59 -15.11 5.17
CA LEU A 116 0.72 -13.93 5.17
C LEU A 116 -0.62 -14.25 4.49
N ASP A 117 -1.64 -13.46 4.81
CA ASP A 117 -2.99 -13.63 4.26
C ASP A 117 -3.33 -12.58 3.19
N LEU A 118 -2.79 -11.36 3.31
CA LEU A 118 -3.17 -10.23 2.46
C LEU A 118 -2.00 -9.27 2.22
N VAL A 119 -1.90 -8.76 0.98
CA VAL A 119 -1.12 -7.57 0.65
C VAL A 119 -2.05 -6.36 0.58
N CYS A 120 -1.77 -5.30 1.33
CA CYS A 120 -2.47 -4.02 1.23
C CYS A 120 -1.55 -2.97 0.62
N ARG A 121 -1.98 -2.34 -0.47
CA ARG A 121 -1.16 -1.38 -1.21
C ARG A 121 -1.93 -0.16 -1.71
N ALA A 122 -1.23 0.81 -2.34
CA ALA A 122 -1.85 2.06 -2.84
C ALA A 122 -1.52 2.34 -4.32
N HIS A 123 -0.91 3.50 -4.64
CA HIS A 123 -0.32 3.89 -5.92
C HIS A 123 -1.22 4.00 -7.18
N GLN A 124 -2.16 3.08 -7.39
CA GLN A 124 -3.09 3.10 -8.51
C GLN A 124 -4.42 3.72 -8.09
N VAL A 125 -4.91 4.67 -8.89
CA VAL A 125 -6.27 5.22 -8.75
C VAL A 125 -7.25 4.12 -9.14
N VAL A 126 -8.23 3.87 -8.27
CA VAL A 126 -9.30 2.87 -8.48
C VAL A 126 -10.65 3.52 -8.25
N GLU A 127 -11.66 3.09 -9.02
CA GLU A 127 -12.96 3.79 -9.13
C GLU A 127 -13.67 3.98 -7.79
N ASP A 128 -13.79 2.92 -6.99
CA ASP A 128 -14.47 2.94 -5.69
C ASP A 128 -13.54 3.29 -4.51
N GLY A 129 -12.30 3.70 -4.80
CA GLY A 129 -11.27 3.96 -3.78
C GLY A 129 -10.64 2.70 -3.20
N TYR A 130 -11.14 1.50 -3.51
CA TYR A 130 -10.45 0.24 -3.28
C TYR A 130 -10.70 -0.77 -4.41
N GLU A 131 -9.77 -1.70 -4.62
CA GLU A 131 -9.94 -2.81 -5.57
C GLU A 131 -9.22 -4.06 -5.09
N PHE A 132 -9.86 -5.23 -5.23
CA PHE A 132 -9.23 -6.52 -4.97
C PHE A 132 -8.58 -7.13 -6.22
N PHE A 133 -7.47 -7.81 -5.99
CA PHE A 133 -6.69 -8.56 -6.96
C PHE A 133 -6.30 -9.94 -6.41
N ALA A 134 -5.90 -10.87 -7.29
CA ALA A 134 -5.42 -12.21 -6.95
C ALA A 134 -6.35 -12.95 -5.96
N ASP A 135 -7.61 -13.20 -6.34
CA ASP A 135 -8.59 -13.87 -5.47
C ASP A 135 -8.74 -13.24 -4.07
N ARG A 136 -8.66 -11.90 -4.03
CA ARG A 136 -8.74 -11.04 -2.82
C ARG A 136 -7.53 -11.16 -1.89
N GLN A 137 -6.42 -11.71 -2.38
CA GLN A 137 -5.14 -11.77 -1.67
C GLN A 137 -4.33 -10.48 -1.74
N LEU A 138 -4.70 -9.56 -2.63
CA LEU A 138 -4.18 -8.19 -2.65
C LEU A 138 -5.32 -7.20 -2.72
N VAL A 139 -5.20 -6.09 -1.98
CA VAL A 139 -6.12 -4.96 -2.05
C VAL A 139 -5.34 -3.67 -2.33
N THR A 140 -5.80 -2.91 -3.32
CA THR A 140 -5.38 -1.54 -3.59
C THR A 140 -6.32 -0.59 -2.87
N ILE A 141 -5.78 0.38 -2.13
CA ILE A 141 -6.51 1.45 -1.44
C ILE A 141 -6.04 2.79 -1.99
N PHE A 142 -6.99 3.61 -2.43
CA PHE A 142 -6.76 4.97 -2.88
C PHE A 142 -7.67 5.92 -2.11
N SER A 143 -7.10 6.86 -1.35
CA SER A 143 -7.85 7.68 -0.40
C SER A 143 -8.14 9.12 -0.87
N ALA A 144 -7.71 9.50 -2.08
CA ALA A 144 -7.96 10.83 -2.64
C ALA A 144 -9.17 10.78 -3.61
N PRO A 145 -10.38 11.16 -3.17
CA PRO A 145 -11.53 11.25 -4.07
C PRO A 145 -11.36 12.39 -5.07
N ASN A 146 -12.01 12.25 -6.22
CA ASN A 146 -11.90 13.20 -7.32
C ASN A 146 -10.45 13.47 -7.74
N TYR A 147 -9.62 12.43 -7.89
CA TYR A 147 -8.18 12.61 -8.04
C TYR A 147 -7.85 13.54 -9.22
N CYS A 148 -6.91 14.47 -9.01
CA CYS A 148 -6.56 15.56 -9.93
C CYS A 148 -7.74 16.41 -10.48
N GLY A 149 -8.97 16.25 -9.97
CA GLY A 149 -10.17 16.86 -10.55
C GLY A 149 -10.61 16.25 -11.89
N GLU A 150 -9.94 15.18 -12.34
CA GLU A 150 -10.17 14.53 -13.62
C GLU A 150 -10.81 13.16 -13.46
N PHE A 151 -10.50 12.48 -12.36
CA PHE A 151 -11.04 11.17 -12.03
C PHE A 151 -12.28 11.35 -11.16
N ASN A 152 -13.43 10.76 -11.50
CA ASN A 152 -14.62 10.77 -10.64
C ASN A 152 -14.58 9.66 -9.57
N ASN A 153 -13.38 9.25 -9.15
CA ASN A 153 -13.18 8.15 -8.21
C ASN A 153 -13.58 8.54 -6.78
N ALA A 154 -14.01 7.56 -6.00
CA ALA A 154 -14.10 7.68 -4.56
C ALA A 154 -12.72 7.51 -3.91
N GLY A 155 -12.61 7.95 -2.66
CA GLY A 155 -11.54 7.55 -1.76
C GLY A 155 -12.01 6.41 -0.87
N ALA A 156 -11.11 5.55 -0.39
CA ALA A 156 -11.42 4.57 0.63
C ALA A 156 -10.39 4.58 1.78
N LEU A 157 -10.85 4.09 2.93
CA LEU A 157 -10.05 3.74 4.10
C LEU A 157 -10.34 2.29 4.48
N MET A 158 -9.30 1.48 4.70
CA MET A 158 -9.45 0.12 5.19
C MET A 158 -9.27 0.07 6.71
N CYS A 159 -10.26 -0.50 7.40
CA CYS A 159 -10.24 -0.75 8.83
C CYS A 159 -10.06 -2.24 9.08
N VAL A 160 -9.03 -2.61 9.86
CA VAL A 160 -8.74 -3.98 10.26
C VAL A 160 -9.04 -4.11 11.75
N ASP A 161 -9.97 -5.00 12.11
CA ASP A 161 -10.27 -5.28 13.50
C ASP A 161 -9.36 -6.36 14.10
N ALA A 162 -9.54 -6.67 15.39
CA ALA A 162 -8.73 -7.65 16.11
C ALA A 162 -8.95 -9.11 15.65
N SER A 163 -9.95 -9.37 14.81
CA SER A 163 -10.18 -10.67 14.15
C SER A 163 -9.66 -10.71 12.72
N LEU A 164 -8.90 -9.69 12.31
CA LEU A 164 -8.42 -9.45 10.95
C LEU A 164 -9.54 -9.24 9.91
N LEU A 165 -10.75 -8.91 10.37
CA LEU A 165 -11.83 -8.56 9.47
C LEU A 165 -11.55 -7.18 8.85
N CYS A 166 -11.45 -7.17 7.51
CA CYS A 166 -11.24 -5.94 6.74
C CYS A 166 -12.59 -5.34 6.34
N SER A 167 -12.82 -4.08 6.70
CA SER A 167 -13.97 -3.27 6.29
C SER A 167 -13.52 -1.96 5.63
N PHE A 168 -14.38 -1.37 4.79
CA PHE A 168 -14.04 -0.18 4.01
C PHE A 168 -14.99 0.97 4.29
N GLN A 169 -14.42 2.15 4.54
CA GLN A 169 -15.17 3.41 4.59
C GLN A 169 -14.92 4.18 3.30
N ILE A 170 -15.99 4.53 2.57
CA ILE A 170 -15.92 5.15 1.26
C ILE A 170 -16.22 6.65 1.34
N LEU A 171 -15.30 7.44 0.81
CA LEU A 171 -15.37 8.90 0.70
C LEU A 171 -15.73 9.26 -0.74
N LYS A 172 -17.01 9.56 -1.00
CA LYS A 172 -17.45 9.96 -2.33
C LYS A 172 -16.87 11.34 -2.71
N PRO A 173 -16.59 11.59 -4.00
CA PRO A 173 -16.15 12.90 -4.46
C PRO A 173 -17.20 13.96 -4.13
N TRP A 174 -16.75 15.10 -3.60
CA TRP A 174 -17.62 16.22 -3.30
C TRP A 174 -18.16 16.82 -4.61
N ARG A 175 -19.46 16.64 -4.85
CA ARG A 175 -20.21 17.36 -5.89
C ARG A 175 -20.85 18.54 -5.18
N GLY A 176 -20.41 19.77 -5.45
CA GLY A 176 -20.92 20.94 -4.74
C GLY A 176 -22.46 21.03 -4.75
N GLY A 177 -23.06 20.98 -3.56
CA GLY A 177 -24.42 21.44 -3.26
C GLY A 177 -25.60 20.78 -3.98
N GLU A 178 -26.08 19.65 -3.44
CA GLU A 178 -27.53 19.52 -3.20
C GLU A 178 -27.73 19.66 -1.69
N VAL A 179 -28.36 20.76 -1.29
CA VAL A 179 -28.87 20.90 0.08
C VAL A 179 -30.13 20.05 0.10
N ASP A 180 -30.11 18.97 0.88
CA ASP A 180 -31.29 18.13 1.10
C ASP A 180 -32.39 19.04 1.69
N PRO A 181 -33.52 19.27 0.99
CA PRO A 181 -34.58 20.07 1.57
C PRO A 181 -35.26 19.25 2.67
N GLU A 182 -35.23 19.79 3.90
CA GLU A 182 -35.98 19.27 5.06
C GLU A 182 -37.45 18.95 4.75
#